data_AF-A0AAN6SHL5-F1
#
_entry.id   AF-A0AAN6SHL5-F1
#
_cell.length_a   1.000
_cell.length_b   1.000
_cell.length_c   1.000
_cell.angle_alpha   90.00
_cell.angle_beta   90.00
_cell.angle_gamma   90.00
#
_symmetry.space_group_name_H-M   'P 1'
#
loop_
_entity.id
_entity.type
_entity.pdbx_description
1 polymer ?
#
loop_
_entity_poly.entity_id
_entity_poly.type
_entity_poly.pdbx_seq_one_letter_code
_entity_poly.pdbx_strand_id
1 'polypeptide(L)'
;MLDPTQKAVVIGISGCSSSGKTTLARLLRDIFPSTFILHEDDFYKPESEIPMKDGLTNWDCPEALNIPDMTAALEHIRATGELPVSTSTRPFLSCRHDHGGCCCCRYPPLSGKAKAPKQQRPGKTITATKSNSLITTPNSPKQQATLDSKEDLNSIGPCPLTTDFINTIQSRVADWLQPSSPGYRILKSPQKPLKICILDGFLLYSPPPLLPSTLLSQMDIRLFLLVSRAKALQRREARDGYVTLEGFWKDPPGYVEKIVWPEYVRAHEWMFEGGDVEKAKLRGDVKERLGVLVNSKDGEETKMDRDFGETLEWAVESIMRELERLVLGEDGQKEGEKGEGEKENEKEAIALNSFAMKKMWAAGQRERNARELLMKEAEEQQQQQQQQQQQKE
;
A
#
# COMPACT_ATOMS: atom_id res chain seq x y z
N MET A 1 15.57 -10.62 13.74
CA MET A 1 15.49 -9.50 14.69
C MET A 1 15.87 -8.23 13.95
N LEU A 2 15.18 -7.13 14.24
CA LEU A 2 15.48 -5.80 13.67
C LEU A 2 16.79 -5.24 14.23
N ASP A 3 17.51 -4.44 13.46
CA ASP A 3 18.71 -3.73 13.95
C ASP A 3 18.34 -2.76 15.09
N PRO A 4 18.98 -2.84 16.28
CA PRO A 4 18.75 -1.92 17.39
C PRO A 4 19.01 -0.45 17.09
N THR A 5 19.74 -0.10 16.04
CA THR A 5 19.99 1.29 15.62
C THR A 5 18.91 1.84 14.69
N GLN A 6 18.18 0.95 13.99
CA GLN A 6 17.17 1.29 13.00
C GLN A 6 15.98 2.05 13.61
N LYS A 7 15.52 3.08 12.89
CA LYS A 7 14.46 4.04 13.28
C LYS A 7 13.15 3.87 12.51
N ALA A 8 13.15 3.15 11.39
CA ALA A 8 11.92 2.76 10.70
C ALA A 8 11.98 1.31 10.23
N VAL A 9 10.86 0.60 10.28
CA VAL A 9 10.65 -0.69 9.60
C VAL A 9 10.21 -0.42 8.17
N VAL A 10 10.84 -1.06 7.21
CA VAL A 10 10.46 -0.97 5.80
C VAL A 10 9.59 -2.16 5.42
N ILE A 11 8.37 -1.87 4.96
CA ILE A 11 7.40 -2.85 4.50
C ILE A 11 7.29 -2.72 2.99
N GLY A 12 7.83 -3.68 2.24
CA GLY A 12 7.64 -3.77 0.81
C GLY A 12 6.24 -4.28 0.48
N ILE A 13 5.56 -3.63 -0.45
CA ILE A 13 4.32 -4.10 -1.05
C ILE A 13 4.55 -4.22 -2.55
N SER A 14 4.59 -5.45 -3.05
CA SER A 14 4.83 -5.72 -4.47
C SER A 14 3.78 -6.61 -5.11
N GLY A 15 3.92 -6.85 -6.41
CA GLY A 15 2.94 -7.52 -7.27
C GLY A 15 2.66 -6.73 -8.54
N CYS A 16 1.96 -7.35 -9.49
CA CYS A 16 1.69 -6.79 -10.81
C CYS A 16 1.18 -5.34 -10.76
N SER A 17 1.53 -4.53 -11.75
CA SER A 17 0.88 -3.23 -11.96
C SER A 17 -0.64 -3.39 -11.97
N SER A 18 -1.36 -2.42 -11.39
CA SER A 18 -2.82 -2.45 -11.19
C SER A 18 -3.38 -3.59 -10.30
N SER A 19 -2.56 -4.26 -9.48
CA SER A 19 -3.04 -5.24 -8.49
C SER A 19 -3.79 -4.62 -7.29
N GLY A 20 -3.56 -3.33 -7.00
CA GLY A 20 -4.17 -2.62 -5.85
C GLY A 20 -3.18 -2.20 -4.75
N LYS A 21 -1.86 -2.25 -5.02
CA LYS A 21 -0.80 -1.88 -4.07
C LYS A 21 -0.95 -0.47 -3.50
N THR A 22 -1.07 0.55 -4.35
CA THR A 22 -1.23 1.94 -3.92
C THR A 22 -2.44 2.17 -3.02
N THR A 23 -3.56 1.53 -3.33
CA THR A 23 -4.75 1.57 -2.48
C THR A 23 -4.47 0.92 -1.12
N LEU A 24 -3.82 -0.24 -1.10
CA LEU A 24 -3.44 -0.93 0.14
C LEU A 24 -2.44 -0.10 0.96
N ALA A 25 -1.40 0.44 0.34
CA ALA A 25 -0.38 1.27 0.98
C ALA A 25 -0.99 2.50 1.66
N ARG A 26 -1.90 3.21 0.97
CA ARG A 26 -2.61 4.37 1.53
C ARG A 26 -3.50 4.01 2.72
N LEU A 27 -4.23 2.89 2.63
CA LEU A 27 -5.05 2.42 3.75
C LEU A 27 -4.18 2.03 4.96
N LEU A 28 -3.10 1.28 4.73
CA LEU A 28 -2.17 0.90 5.79
C LEU A 28 -1.52 2.11 6.46
N ARG A 29 -1.14 3.13 5.68
CA ARG A 29 -0.65 4.41 6.21
C ARG A 29 -1.66 5.09 7.12
N ASP A 30 -2.94 5.05 6.76
CA ASP A 30 -4.01 5.69 7.52
C ASP A 30 -4.45 4.85 8.74
N ILE A 31 -4.19 3.54 8.74
CA ILE A 31 -4.51 2.59 9.81
C ILE A 31 -3.41 2.56 10.88
N PHE A 32 -2.13 2.48 10.49
CA PHE A 32 -1.01 2.39 11.41
C PHE A 32 -0.44 3.77 11.78
N PRO A 33 -0.11 4.04 13.06
CA PRO A 33 0.48 5.30 13.47
C PRO A 33 1.89 5.45 12.92
N SER A 34 2.33 6.71 12.74
CA SER A 34 3.73 7.01 12.38
C SER A 34 4.19 6.33 11.08
N THR A 35 3.26 6.20 10.13
CA THR A 35 3.47 5.52 8.85
C THR A 35 3.54 6.52 7.70
N PHE A 36 4.45 6.30 6.77
CA PHE A 36 4.59 7.06 5.53
C PHE A 36 4.88 6.13 4.36
N ILE A 37 4.77 6.63 3.12
CA ILE A 37 4.91 5.82 1.90
C ILE A 37 6.03 6.39 1.05
N LEU A 38 6.95 5.53 0.63
CA LEU A 38 7.90 5.78 -0.45
C LEU A 38 7.45 5.00 -1.68
N HIS A 39 7.27 5.67 -2.81
CA HIS A 39 6.84 5.03 -4.05
C HIS A 39 8.05 4.72 -4.94
N GLU A 40 8.07 3.52 -5.54
CA GLU A 40 9.08 3.10 -6.52
C GLU A 40 9.12 4.05 -7.73
N ASP A 41 7.96 4.55 -8.14
CA ASP A 41 7.77 5.49 -9.25
C ASP A 41 8.49 6.84 -9.04
N ASP A 42 8.83 7.19 -7.80
CA ASP A 42 9.61 8.40 -7.53
C ASP A 42 11.07 8.29 -8.02
N PHE A 43 11.54 7.06 -8.27
CA PHE A 43 12.89 6.74 -8.73
C PHE A 43 12.99 6.45 -10.23
N TYR A 44 11.94 6.71 -11.02
CA TYR A 44 12.08 6.65 -12.48
C TYR A 44 13.16 7.61 -12.99
N LYS A 45 13.96 7.11 -13.94
CA LYS A 45 14.88 7.94 -14.72
C LYS A 45 14.11 8.91 -15.62
N PRO A 46 14.77 9.96 -16.14
CA PRO A 46 14.21 10.79 -17.20
C PRO A 46 13.75 9.95 -18.39
N GLU A 47 12.71 10.39 -19.12
CA GLU A 47 12.10 9.61 -20.20
C GLU A 47 13.12 9.24 -21.29
N SER A 48 14.04 10.17 -21.58
CA SER A 48 15.15 9.96 -22.52
C SER A 48 16.14 8.84 -22.15
N GLU A 49 16.14 8.39 -20.89
CA GLU A 49 17.00 7.32 -20.39
C GLU A 49 16.26 5.99 -20.17
N ILE A 50 14.93 5.98 -20.37
CA ILE A 50 14.11 4.78 -20.24
C ILE A 50 14.38 3.87 -21.46
N PRO A 51 14.67 2.57 -21.27
CA PRO A 51 14.99 1.68 -22.37
C PRO A 51 13.79 1.45 -23.29
N MET A 52 14.06 1.09 -24.54
CA MET A 52 13.03 0.74 -25.52
C MET A 52 12.91 -0.79 -25.65
N LYS A 53 11.69 -1.29 -25.83
CA LYS A 53 11.39 -2.69 -26.15
C LYS A 53 10.25 -2.73 -27.16
N ASP A 54 10.42 -3.50 -28.24
CA ASP A 54 9.44 -3.62 -29.33
C ASP A 54 8.94 -2.27 -29.91
N GLY A 55 9.85 -1.28 -29.95
CA GLY A 55 9.54 0.08 -30.43
C GLY A 55 8.75 0.94 -29.44
N LEU A 56 8.60 0.51 -28.18
CA LEU A 56 7.89 1.21 -27.10
C LEU A 56 8.84 1.52 -25.93
N THR A 57 8.63 2.65 -25.26
CA THR A 57 9.35 3.02 -24.03
C THR A 57 8.97 2.07 -22.91
N ASN A 58 9.93 1.34 -22.34
CA ASN A 58 9.69 0.29 -21.36
C ASN A 58 9.81 0.84 -19.92
N TRP A 59 8.71 1.40 -19.41
CA TRP A 59 8.62 1.84 -18.02
C TRP A 59 8.59 0.67 -17.02
N ASP A 60 8.16 -0.52 -17.44
CA ASP A 60 7.89 -1.63 -16.54
C ASP A 60 9.12 -2.51 -16.25
N CYS A 61 10.34 -1.98 -16.38
CA CYS A 61 11.58 -2.73 -16.18
C CYS A 61 12.50 -2.10 -15.12
N PRO A 62 13.27 -2.87 -14.34
CA PRO A 62 14.18 -2.31 -13.33
C PRO A 62 15.24 -1.36 -13.91
N GLU A 63 15.58 -1.53 -15.18
CA GLU A 63 16.49 -0.67 -15.92
C GLU A 63 15.96 0.77 -16.09
N ALA A 64 14.64 0.98 -15.97
CA ALA A 64 13.98 2.29 -15.96
C ALA A 64 14.14 3.05 -14.64
N LEU A 65 14.58 2.37 -13.57
CA LEU A 65 14.66 2.92 -12.22
C LEU A 65 16.10 3.30 -11.85
N ASN A 66 16.24 4.34 -11.04
CA ASN A 66 17.49 4.71 -10.39
C ASN A 66 17.63 3.92 -9.08
N ILE A 67 18.10 2.68 -9.20
CA ILE A 67 18.30 1.75 -8.09
C ILE A 67 19.30 2.26 -7.03
N PRO A 68 20.44 2.90 -7.40
CA PRO A 68 21.32 3.52 -6.42
C PRO A 68 20.61 4.54 -5.51
N ASP A 69 19.79 5.41 -6.08
CA ASP A 69 19.07 6.43 -5.32
C ASP A 69 17.98 5.82 -4.44
N MET A 70 17.26 4.80 -4.95
CA MET A 70 16.30 4.05 -4.15
C MET A 70 16.97 3.36 -2.96
N THR A 71 18.14 2.76 -3.18
CA THR A 71 18.94 2.13 -2.11
C THR A 71 19.36 3.16 -1.07
N ALA A 72 19.90 4.30 -1.48
CA ALA A 72 20.31 5.38 -0.58
C ALA A 72 19.14 5.97 0.21
N ALA A 73 17.97 6.08 -0.41
CA ALA A 73 16.75 6.54 0.24
C ALA A 73 16.31 5.59 1.36
N LEU A 74 16.32 4.29 1.10
CA LEU A 74 15.99 3.27 2.10
C LEU A 74 17.02 3.22 3.24
N GLU A 75 18.32 3.40 2.95
CA GLU A 75 19.36 3.54 4.00
C GLU A 75 19.07 4.73 4.90
N HIS A 76 18.75 5.89 4.30
CA HIS A 76 18.40 7.10 5.03
C HIS A 76 17.16 6.86 5.90
N ILE A 77 16.08 6.32 5.33
CA ILE A 77 14.84 6.00 6.04
C ILE A 77 15.09 5.06 7.23
N ARG A 78 15.87 4.00 7.03
CA ARG A 78 16.18 3.06 8.12
C ARG A 78 16.97 3.74 9.23
N ALA A 79 17.88 4.66 8.89
CA ALA A 79 18.71 5.38 9.86
C ALA A 79 18.00 6.51 10.59
N THR A 80 17.11 7.26 9.92
CA THR A 80 16.50 8.49 10.47
C THR A 80 15.02 8.32 10.80
N GLY A 81 14.35 7.36 10.16
CA GLY A 81 12.90 7.23 10.17
C GLY A 81 12.21 8.34 9.38
N GLU A 82 12.91 9.03 8.50
CA GLU A 82 12.37 10.16 7.75
C GLU A 82 12.60 9.95 6.26
N LEU A 83 11.72 10.54 5.45
CA LEU A 83 11.97 10.61 4.02
C LEU A 83 13.19 11.51 3.79
N PRO A 84 14.13 11.09 2.92
CA PRO A 84 15.28 11.91 2.61
C PRO A 84 14.82 13.24 1.97
N VAL A 85 15.16 14.35 2.61
CA VAL A 85 14.89 15.69 2.05
C VAL A 85 15.91 16.00 0.97
N SER A 86 15.42 16.38 -0.20
CA SER A 86 16.28 16.85 -1.29
C SER A 86 16.91 18.18 -0.86
N THR A 87 18.21 18.13 -0.52
CA THR A 87 19.00 19.34 -0.29
C THR A 87 19.58 19.77 -1.63
N SER A 88 19.64 21.08 -1.87
CA SER A 88 20.09 21.71 -3.14
C SER A 88 21.44 21.22 -3.69
N THR A 89 22.19 20.40 -2.96
CA THR A 89 23.48 19.81 -3.33
C THR A 89 23.40 18.33 -3.75
N ARG A 90 22.24 17.67 -3.67
CA ARG A 90 22.00 16.31 -4.20
C ARG A 90 20.59 16.19 -4.82
N PRO A 91 20.46 16.30 -6.16
CA PRO A 91 19.16 16.42 -6.85
C PRO A 91 18.33 15.11 -6.93
N PHE A 92 18.64 14.09 -6.12
CA PHE A 92 18.36 12.70 -6.46
C PHE A 92 17.10 12.08 -5.82
N LEU A 93 16.37 12.87 -5.03
CA LEU A 93 14.98 12.62 -4.71
C LEU A 93 14.21 13.85 -5.18
N SER A 94 13.07 13.66 -5.85
CA SER A 94 12.36 14.72 -6.56
C SER A 94 12.21 16.01 -5.73
N CYS A 95 13.10 16.97 -5.96
CA CYS A 95 12.85 18.38 -5.66
C CYS A 95 12.12 18.94 -6.87
N ARG A 96 10.78 18.87 -6.88
CA ARG A 96 9.98 19.64 -7.82
C ARG A 96 9.98 21.10 -7.37
N HIS A 97 10.90 21.90 -7.90
CA HIS A 97 10.70 23.33 -8.10
C HIS A 97 11.44 23.76 -9.37
N ASP A 98 10.77 23.67 -10.52
CA ASP A 98 10.79 24.80 -11.46
C ASP A 98 9.60 24.79 -12.44
N HIS A 99 8.39 25.00 -11.91
CA HIS A 99 7.35 25.68 -12.67
C HIS A 99 6.91 26.92 -11.87
N GLY A 100 7.74 27.96 -11.94
CA GLY A 100 7.34 29.35 -11.78
C GLY A 100 6.81 29.76 -10.41
N GLY A 101 7.69 30.32 -9.58
CA GLY A 101 7.25 31.19 -8.48
C GLY A 101 8.17 31.22 -7.26
N CYS A 102 9.36 31.80 -7.39
CA CYS A 102 10.12 32.22 -6.22
C CYS A 102 9.37 33.36 -5.51
N CYS A 103 8.81 33.06 -4.34
CA CYS A 103 8.58 34.07 -3.31
C CYS A 103 9.98 34.50 -2.84
N CYS A 104 10.28 35.80 -2.93
CA CYS A 104 11.56 36.44 -2.60
C CYS A 104 12.56 36.69 -3.76
N CYS A 105 12.12 37.30 -4.86
CA CYS A 105 12.98 38.20 -5.65
C CYS A 105 12.20 39.45 -6.10
N ARG A 106 12.52 40.60 -5.51
CA ARG A 106 12.10 41.93 -5.97
C ARG A 106 12.93 42.29 -7.20
N TYR A 107 12.32 42.44 -8.37
CA TYR A 107 12.87 43.27 -9.46
C TYR A 107 11.75 44.04 -10.19
N PRO A 108 12.08 45.21 -10.78
CA PRO A 108 11.15 46.33 -11.01
C PRO A 108 10.30 46.17 -12.29
N PRO A 109 9.24 46.98 -12.46
CA PRO A 109 8.30 46.81 -13.56
C PRO A 109 8.91 47.28 -14.88
N LEU A 110 8.96 46.39 -15.87
CA LEU A 110 9.14 46.77 -17.27
C LEU A 110 7.78 46.95 -17.94
N SER A 111 7.67 48.10 -18.60
CA SER A 111 6.52 48.63 -19.32
C SER A 111 6.23 47.88 -20.62
N GLY A 112 4.96 47.67 -20.93
CA GLY A 112 4.54 47.13 -22.22
C GLY A 112 3.03 46.99 -22.31
N LYS A 113 2.39 47.87 -23.08
CA LYS A 113 0.94 48.01 -23.23
C LYS A 113 0.34 46.89 -24.10
N ALA A 114 -0.78 46.31 -23.68
CA ALA A 114 -1.87 45.88 -24.57
C ALA A 114 -3.20 45.81 -23.79
N LYS A 115 -4.29 46.29 -24.39
CA LYS A 115 -5.61 46.58 -23.80
C LYS A 115 -6.64 45.46 -24.05
N ALA A 116 -7.42 45.18 -22.99
CA ALA A 116 -8.89 44.99 -22.89
C ALA A 116 -9.56 43.74 -23.54
N PRO A 117 -10.79 43.32 -23.12
CA PRO A 117 -11.74 44.01 -22.21
C PRO A 117 -12.28 43.19 -21.01
N LYS A 118 -12.78 43.97 -20.04
CA LYS A 118 -13.44 43.56 -18.80
C LYS A 118 -14.90 43.19 -19.04
N GLN A 119 -15.39 42.14 -18.39
CA GLN A 119 -16.80 42.00 -18.02
C GLN A 119 -16.93 41.89 -16.49
N GLN A 120 -17.74 42.78 -15.95
CA GLN A 120 -18.14 42.86 -14.54
C GLN A 120 -19.20 41.79 -14.24
N ARG A 121 -19.12 41.17 -13.05
CA ARG A 121 -20.32 40.68 -12.33
C ARG A 121 -20.23 41.10 -10.85
N PRO A 122 -21.37 41.40 -10.21
CA PRO A 122 -21.41 42.22 -9.01
C PRO A 122 -21.23 41.41 -7.72
N GLY A 123 -20.73 42.11 -6.70
CA GLY A 123 -20.53 41.57 -5.36
C GLY A 123 -21.81 41.24 -4.62
N LYS A 124 -21.71 40.25 -3.72
CA LYS A 124 -22.57 40.10 -2.56
C LYS A 124 -21.70 39.84 -1.34
N THR A 125 -21.67 40.82 -0.46
CA THR A 125 -21.29 40.70 0.95
C THR A 125 -22.35 39.84 1.65
N ILE A 126 -21.97 38.71 2.24
CA ILE A 126 -22.75 38.08 3.31
C ILE A 126 -21.80 37.72 4.45
N THR A 127 -22.22 38.20 5.62
CA THR A 127 -21.67 38.15 6.97
C THR A 127 -21.33 36.74 7.45
N ALA A 128 -20.25 36.69 8.24
CA ALA A 128 -19.83 35.52 8.99
C ALA A 128 -20.86 35.14 10.07
N THR A 129 -21.27 33.87 10.06
CA THR A 129 -21.91 33.21 11.22
C THR A 129 -21.08 31.98 11.54
N LYS A 130 -20.53 31.95 12.76
CA LYS A 130 -19.81 30.80 13.31
C LYS A 130 -20.79 29.64 13.48
N SER A 131 -20.52 28.51 12.84
CA SER A 131 -20.99 27.20 13.31
C SER A 131 -19.86 26.18 13.16
N ASN A 132 -19.51 25.57 14.29
CA ASN A 132 -18.63 24.40 14.36
C ASN A 132 -19.27 23.24 13.61
N SER A 133 -18.56 22.73 12.60
CA SER A 133 -18.86 21.46 11.94
C SER A 133 -17.59 20.98 11.24
N LEU A 134 -16.68 20.38 12.01
CA LEU A 134 -15.58 19.55 11.48
C LEU A 134 -16.20 18.23 11.00
N ILE A 135 -16.75 18.25 9.79
CA ILE A 135 -16.98 17.04 8.99
C ILE A 135 -16.22 17.30 7.69
N THR A 136 -14.94 16.94 7.68
CA THR A 136 -14.14 16.86 6.46
C THR A 136 -14.51 15.58 5.73
N THR A 137 -14.95 15.75 4.48
CA THR A 137 -15.21 14.68 3.52
C THR A 137 -13.94 13.87 3.22
N PRO A 138 -14.00 12.55 2.95
CA PRO A 138 -12.82 11.69 2.87
C PRO A 138 -12.10 11.65 1.51
N ASN A 139 -12.48 12.48 0.53
CA ASN A 139 -12.05 12.31 -0.87
C ASN A 139 -10.85 13.17 -1.30
N SER A 140 -9.91 13.47 -0.41
CA SER A 140 -8.64 14.11 -0.83
C SER A 140 -7.46 13.33 -0.25
N PRO A 141 -6.47 12.90 -1.08
CA PRO A 141 -5.26 12.26 -0.58
C PRO A 141 -4.60 13.19 0.45
N LYS A 142 -4.41 12.70 1.68
CA LYS A 142 -3.54 13.39 2.64
C LYS A 142 -2.12 13.31 2.09
N GLN A 143 -1.64 14.41 1.51
CA GLN A 143 -0.28 14.52 0.99
C GLN A 143 0.71 14.42 2.17
N GLN A 144 1.79 13.67 1.98
CA GLN A 144 2.82 13.52 3.00
C GLN A 144 3.58 14.83 3.13
N ALA A 145 3.74 15.36 4.35
CA ALA A 145 4.20 16.73 4.57
C ALA A 145 5.63 17.06 4.06
N THR A 146 6.39 16.06 3.61
CA THR A 146 7.83 16.20 3.30
C THR A 146 8.25 15.63 1.95
N LEU A 147 7.35 15.06 1.14
CA LEU A 147 7.68 14.53 -0.20
C LEU A 147 6.53 14.78 -1.18
N ASP A 148 6.83 15.40 -2.32
CA ASP A 148 5.90 15.52 -3.44
C ASP A 148 6.08 14.31 -4.38
N SER A 149 5.32 13.25 -4.11
CA SER A 149 5.38 12.02 -4.90
C SER A 149 4.53 12.11 -6.16
N LYS A 150 5.04 11.57 -7.27
CA LYS A 150 4.28 11.53 -8.54
C LYS A 150 3.12 10.56 -8.49
N GLU A 151 3.30 9.43 -7.80
CA GLU A 151 2.23 8.45 -7.62
C GLU A 151 1.06 9.04 -6.80
N ASP A 152 1.34 10.03 -5.95
CA ASP A 152 0.30 10.77 -5.24
C ASP A 152 -0.53 11.72 -6.11
N LEU A 153 -0.05 12.03 -7.33
CA LEU A 153 -0.76 12.83 -8.32
C LEU A 153 -1.60 11.98 -9.28
N ASN A 154 -1.39 10.67 -9.29
CA ASN A 154 -2.16 9.76 -10.14
C ASN A 154 -3.58 9.58 -9.58
N SER A 155 -4.57 9.57 -10.49
CA SER A 155 -5.95 9.23 -10.15
C SER A 155 -6.02 7.81 -9.61
N ILE A 156 -6.50 7.66 -8.37
CA ILE A 156 -6.88 6.37 -7.83
C ILE A 156 -8.40 6.28 -7.87
N GLY A 157 -8.91 5.18 -8.41
CA GLY A 157 -10.34 4.89 -8.42
C GLY A 157 -10.94 4.87 -7.00
N PRO A 158 -12.27 4.80 -6.89
CA PRO A 158 -12.94 4.76 -5.60
C PRO A 158 -12.41 3.61 -4.73
N CYS A 159 -12.25 3.87 -3.43
CA CYS A 159 -11.91 2.81 -2.48
C CYS A 159 -13.01 1.72 -2.52
N PRO A 160 -12.66 0.44 -2.71
CA PRO A 160 -13.65 -0.63 -2.81
C PRO A 160 -14.27 -1.01 -1.45
N LEU A 161 -13.81 -0.42 -0.34
CA LEU A 161 -14.24 -0.75 1.02
C LEU A 161 -15.15 0.32 1.60
N THR A 162 -16.10 -0.12 2.43
CA THR A 162 -16.95 0.79 3.19
C THR A 162 -16.18 1.43 4.34
N THR A 163 -16.61 2.62 4.76
CA THR A 163 -16.06 3.32 5.93
C THR A 163 -16.17 2.46 7.19
N ASP A 164 -17.26 1.73 7.39
CA ASP A 164 -17.47 0.88 8.56
C ASP A 164 -16.47 -0.28 8.62
N PHE A 165 -16.15 -0.88 7.47
CA PHE A 165 -15.12 -1.90 7.40
C PHE A 165 -13.74 -1.33 7.76
N ILE A 166 -13.40 -0.16 7.20
CA ILE A 166 -12.13 0.53 7.51
C ILE A 166 -12.05 0.87 9.01
N ASN A 167 -13.13 1.40 9.60
CA ASN A 167 -13.21 1.71 11.02
C ASN A 167 -13.02 0.46 11.90
N THR A 168 -13.55 -0.69 11.47
CA THR A 168 -13.37 -1.97 12.16
C THR A 168 -11.89 -2.37 12.19
N ILE A 169 -11.20 -2.26 11.05
CA ILE A 169 -9.76 -2.55 10.97
C ILE A 169 -8.93 -1.55 11.79
N GLN A 170 -9.27 -0.26 11.74
CA GLN A 170 -8.63 0.77 12.57
C GLN A 170 -8.80 0.51 14.07
N SER A 171 -9.99 0.07 14.49
CA SER A 171 -10.28 -0.26 15.90
C SER A 171 -9.40 -1.41 16.38
N ARG A 172 -9.20 -2.44 15.55
CA ARG A 172 -8.30 -3.55 15.87
C ARG A 172 -6.85 -3.11 16.07
N VAL A 173 -6.34 -2.22 15.21
CA VAL A 173 -4.99 -1.66 15.37
C VAL A 173 -4.92 -0.77 16.60
N ALA A 174 -5.97 -0.01 16.92
CA ALA A 174 -6.05 0.78 18.14
C ALA A 174 -6.01 -0.08 19.41
N ASP A 175 -6.68 -1.24 19.42
CA ASP A 175 -6.64 -2.21 20.53
C ASP A 175 -5.24 -2.81 20.71
N TRP A 176 -4.56 -3.10 19.60
CA TRP A 176 -3.18 -3.57 19.61
C TRP A 176 -2.16 -2.51 20.04
N LEU A 177 -2.53 -1.24 19.99
CA LEU A 177 -1.73 -0.10 20.45
C LEU A 177 -2.04 0.30 21.89
N GLN A 178 -2.91 -0.42 22.61
CA GLN A 178 -3.14 -0.17 24.03
C GLN A 178 -1.87 -0.46 24.85
N PRO A 179 -1.65 0.22 26.00
CA PRO A 179 -0.40 0.10 26.78
C PRO A 179 0.02 -1.32 27.18
N SER A 180 -0.93 -2.23 27.36
CA SER A 180 -0.68 -3.64 27.68
C SER A 180 -0.39 -4.53 26.47
N SER A 181 -0.58 -4.02 25.25
CA SER A 181 -0.45 -4.77 24.00
C SER A 181 0.95 -4.64 23.39
N PRO A 182 1.41 -5.63 22.60
CA PRO A 182 2.72 -5.58 21.94
C PRO A 182 2.95 -4.33 21.08
N GLY A 183 1.93 -3.88 20.35
CA GLY A 183 2.02 -2.73 19.44
C GLY A 183 2.42 -1.43 20.14
N TYR A 184 2.00 -1.23 21.40
CA TYR A 184 2.42 -0.05 22.16
C TYR A 184 3.93 -0.04 22.39
N ARG A 185 4.51 -1.18 22.78
CA ARG A 185 5.96 -1.32 22.99
C ARG A 185 6.76 -1.12 21.71
N ILE A 186 6.15 -1.40 20.55
CA ILE A 186 6.82 -1.32 19.25
C ILE A 186 6.72 0.10 18.66
N LEU A 187 5.51 0.64 18.52
CA LEU A 187 5.26 1.89 17.77
C LEU A 187 5.01 3.11 18.66
N LYS A 188 4.79 2.92 19.97
CA LYS A 188 4.53 3.99 20.94
C LYS A 188 5.55 4.05 22.07
N SER A 189 6.62 3.24 22.02
CA SER A 189 7.69 3.30 23.02
C SER A 189 8.28 4.72 23.09
N PRO A 190 8.22 5.38 24.26
CA PRO A 190 8.83 6.70 24.44
C PRO A 190 10.35 6.69 24.27
N GLN A 191 11.00 5.54 24.50
CA GLN A 191 12.46 5.42 24.48
C GLN A 191 13.00 5.29 23.06
N LYS A 192 12.27 4.59 22.18
CA LYS A 192 12.68 4.37 20.79
C LYS A 192 11.44 4.33 19.87
N PRO A 193 10.91 5.49 19.46
CA PRO A 193 9.76 5.52 18.56
C PRO A 193 10.17 4.97 17.19
N LEU A 194 9.62 3.82 16.83
CA LEU A 194 9.81 3.18 15.54
C LEU A 194 8.74 3.68 14.56
N LYS A 195 9.17 4.11 13.38
CA LYS A 195 8.27 4.51 12.30
C LYS A 195 8.06 3.37 11.30
N ILE A 196 7.04 3.48 10.46
CA ILE A 196 6.78 2.53 9.38
C ILE A 196 6.96 3.26 8.05
N CYS A 197 7.81 2.72 7.19
CA CYS A 197 7.89 3.10 5.79
C CYS A 197 7.26 2.00 4.94
N ILE A 198 6.20 2.31 4.23
CA ILE A 198 5.66 1.43 3.19
C ILE A 198 6.41 1.74 1.89
N LEU A 199 7.10 0.76 1.33
CA LEU A 199 7.68 0.85 0.00
C LEU A 199 6.69 0.24 -1.00
N ASP A 200 6.06 1.08 -1.79
CA ASP A 200 5.05 0.69 -2.80
C ASP A 200 5.71 0.61 -4.17
N GLY A 201 5.74 -0.58 -4.77
CA GLY A 201 6.40 -0.78 -6.06
C GLY A 201 6.09 -2.13 -6.68
N PHE A 202 5.99 -2.20 -8.00
CA PHE A 202 5.65 -3.44 -8.72
C PHE A 202 6.85 -4.27 -9.13
N LEU A 203 8.09 -3.76 -8.99
CA LEU A 203 9.33 -4.47 -9.34
C LEU A 203 10.19 -4.88 -8.14
N LEU A 204 9.77 -4.52 -6.92
CA LEU A 204 10.56 -4.63 -5.67
C LEU A 204 11.18 -6.01 -5.41
N TYR A 205 10.59 -7.10 -5.90
CA TYR A 205 11.07 -8.49 -5.68
C TYR A 205 11.73 -9.12 -6.91
N SER A 206 12.20 -8.29 -7.86
CA SER A 206 12.99 -8.78 -8.99
C SER A 206 14.31 -9.42 -8.49
N PRO A 207 14.77 -10.54 -9.09
CA PRO A 207 15.97 -11.23 -8.66
C PRO A 207 17.23 -10.52 -9.18
N PRO A 208 18.41 -10.73 -8.59
CA PRO A 208 19.66 -10.33 -9.22
C PRO A 208 19.84 -10.97 -10.61
N PRO A 209 20.41 -10.26 -11.60
CA PRO A 209 21.01 -8.93 -11.50
C PRO A 209 20.02 -7.75 -11.65
N LEU A 210 18.71 -7.98 -11.77
CA LEU A 210 17.73 -6.92 -12.02
C LEU A 210 17.62 -5.94 -10.84
N LEU A 211 17.53 -6.46 -9.63
CA LEU A 211 17.69 -5.68 -8.41
C LEU A 211 18.82 -6.26 -7.55
N PRO A 212 19.63 -5.40 -6.92
CA PRO A 212 20.70 -5.85 -6.05
C PRO A 212 20.12 -6.43 -4.77
N SER A 213 20.74 -7.49 -4.24
CA SER A 213 20.32 -8.10 -2.97
C SER A 213 20.37 -7.14 -1.79
N THR A 214 21.18 -6.08 -1.86
CA THR A 214 21.24 -5.01 -0.86
C THR A 214 19.89 -4.30 -0.72
N LEU A 215 19.21 -3.99 -1.82
CA LEU A 215 17.89 -3.36 -1.79
C LEU A 215 16.84 -4.30 -1.18
N LEU A 216 16.82 -5.57 -1.59
CA LEU A 216 15.95 -6.58 -0.98
C LEU A 216 16.18 -6.69 0.52
N SER A 217 17.43 -6.65 0.99
CA SER A 217 17.79 -6.75 2.41
C SER A 217 17.36 -5.56 3.26
N GLN A 218 17.02 -4.43 2.64
CA GLN A 218 16.52 -3.24 3.34
C GLN A 218 15.02 -3.30 3.63
N MET A 219 14.29 -4.27 3.06
CA MET A 219 12.89 -4.53 3.36
C MET A 219 12.78 -5.54 4.50
N ASP A 220 12.10 -5.18 5.58
CA ASP A 220 11.98 -6.03 6.77
C ASP A 220 10.77 -6.97 6.68
N ILE A 221 9.69 -6.49 6.08
CA ILE A 221 8.44 -7.23 5.82
C ILE A 221 8.14 -7.12 4.32
N ARG A 222 7.83 -8.24 3.67
CA ARG A 222 7.62 -8.30 2.21
C ARG A 222 6.25 -8.87 1.89
N LEU A 223 5.28 -8.00 1.58
CA LEU A 223 3.95 -8.40 1.12
C LEU A 223 3.93 -8.51 -0.41
N PHE A 224 3.28 -9.53 -0.94
CA PHE A 224 3.08 -9.71 -2.38
C PHE A 224 1.60 -9.92 -2.73
N LEU A 225 1.07 -9.06 -3.60
CA LEU A 225 -0.31 -9.08 -4.06
C LEU A 225 -0.44 -9.91 -5.33
N LEU A 226 -1.35 -10.86 -5.28
CA LEU A 226 -1.64 -11.80 -6.36
C LEU A 226 -2.91 -11.36 -7.10
N VAL A 227 -2.78 -11.16 -8.40
CA VAL A 227 -3.85 -10.72 -9.31
C VAL A 227 -3.74 -11.52 -10.61
N SER A 228 -4.86 -11.92 -11.19
CA SER A 228 -4.84 -12.55 -12.51
C SER A 228 -4.45 -11.56 -13.59
N ARG A 229 -3.93 -12.07 -14.71
CA ARG A 229 -3.65 -11.27 -15.90
C ARG A 229 -4.87 -10.50 -16.37
N ALA A 230 -6.01 -11.18 -16.43
CA ALA A 230 -7.26 -10.61 -16.92
C ALA A 230 -7.67 -9.38 -16.10
N LYS A 231 -7.60 -9.47 -14.77
CA LYS A 231 -7.96 -8.37 -13.87
C LYS A 231 -6.93 -7.25 -13.89
N ALA A 232 -5.64 -7.56 -13.96
CA ALA A 232 -4.57 -6.57 -14.07
C ALA A 232 -4.68 -5.76 -15.37
N LEU A 233 -4.91 -6.45 -16.50
CA LEU A 233 -5.14 -5.84 -17.82
C LEU A 233 -6.35 -4.92 -17.80
N GLN A 234 -7.52 -5.44 -17.39
CA GLN A 234 -8.76 -4.68 -17.31
C GLN A 234 -8.58 -3.38 -16.51
N ARG A 235 -7.91 -3.46 -15.35
CA ARG A 235 -7.68 -2.29 -14.50
C ARG A 235 -6.66 -1.32 -15.07
N ARG A 236 -5.65 -1.80 -15.79
CA ARG A 236 -4.63 -0.95 -16.41
C ARG A 236 -5.18 -0.20 -17.62
N GLU A 237 -5.94 -0.87 -18.47
CA GLU A 237 -6.62 -0.24 -19.62
C GLU A 237 -7.64 0.82 -19.20
N ALA A 238 -8.26 0.65 -18.02
CA ALA A 238 -9.20 1.60 -17.46
C ALA A 238 -8.54 2.84 -16.81
N ARG A 239 -7.20 2.93 -16.75
CA ARG A 239 -6.52 4.12 -16.23
C ARG A 239 -6.51 5.24 -17.26
N ASP A 240 -6.71 6.46 -16.78
CA ASP A 240 -6.65 7.66 -17.63
C ASP A 240 -5.23 7.91 -18.18
N GLY A 241 -4.23 7.55 -17.37
CA GLY A 241 -2.79 7.66 -17.64
C GLY A 241 -2.01 7.88 -16.34
N TYR A 242 -0.75 8.29 -16.48
CA TYR A 242 0.24 8.38 -15.40
C TYR A 242 0.98 9.71 -15.48
N VAL A 243 1.24 10.34 -14.33
CA VAL A 243 2.07 11.54 -14.23
C VAL A 243 3.54 11.14 -14.21
N THR A 244 4.33 11.70 -15.12
CA THR A 244 5.78 11.43 -15.22
C THR A 244 6.61 12.65 -14.80
N LEU A 245 7.94 12.55 -14.94
CA LEU A 245 8.84 13.69 -14.78
C LEU A 245 8.58 14.78 -15.84
N GLU A 246 8.26 14.37 -17.07
CA GLU A 246 8.23 15.25 -18.25
C GLU A 246 6.80 15.56 -18.73
N GLY A 247 5.78 14.97 -18.10
CA GLY A 247 4.38 15.29 -18.39
C GLY A 247 3.41 14.18 -17.99
N PHE A 248 2.59 13.76 -18.94
CA PHE A 248 1.54 12.77 -18.77
C PHE A 248 1.73 11.64 -19.77
N TRP A 249 1.87 10.41 -19.27
CA TRP A 249 1.99 9.19 -20.04
C TRP A 249 0.64 8.48 -20.13
N LYS A 250 0.31 7.99 -21.33
CA LYS A 250 -0.81 7.09 -21.53
C LYS A 250 -0.32 5.88 -22.30
N ASP A 251 -0.64 4.70 -21.79
CA ASP A 251 -0.23 3.44 -22.41
C ASP A 251 -0.67 3.40 -23.89
N PRO A 252 0.26 3.23 -24.85
CA PRO A 252 -0.09 3.11 -26.25
C PRO A 252 -0.80 1.76 -26.54
N PRO A 253 -1.51 1.63 -27.68
CA PRO A 253 -2.18 0.38 -28.02
C PRO A 253 -1.24 -0.83 -28.01
N GLY A 254 -1.64 -1.88 -27.28
CA GLY A 254 -0.87 -3.12 -27.14
C GLY A 254 0.31 -3.05 -26.15
N TYR A 255 0.44 -1.96 -25.38
CA TYR A 255 1.51 -1.80 -24.40
C TYR A 255 1.48 -2.88 -23.32
N VAL A 256 0.30 -3.31 -22.88
CA VAL A 256 0.19 -4.31 -21.81
C VAL A 256 0.70 -5.68 -22.26
N GLU A 257 0.40 -6.07 -23.48
CA GLU A 257 0.81 -7.35 -24.07
C GLU A 257 2.29 -7.37 -24.41
N LYS A 258 2.84 -6.25 -24.91
CA LYS A 258 4.23 -6.16 -25.37
C LYS A 258 5.21 -5.89 -24.22
N ILE A 259 4.79 -5.09 -23.25
CA ILE A 259 5.66 -4.57 -22.19
C ILE A 259 5.23 -5.10 -20.83
N VAL A 260 4.08 -4.66 -20.33
CA VAL A 260 3.70 -4.82 -18.92
C VAL A 260 3.68 -6.27 -18.46
N TRP A 261 2.92 -7.12 -19.15
CA TRP A 261 2.75 -8.50 -18.72
C TRP A 261 4.04 -9.31 -18.90
N PRO A 262 4.75 -9.23 -20.05
CA PRO A 262 6.07 -9.87 -20.18
C PRO A 262 7.09 -9.41 -19.13
N GLU A 263 7.12 -8.13 -18.78
CA GLU A 263 8.03 -7.61 -17.75
C GLU A 263 7.63 -8.08 -16.35
N TYR A 264 6.34 -8.11 -16.03
CA TYR A 264 5.86 -8.69 -14.76
C TYR A 264 6.28 -10.16 -14.62
N VAL A 265 6.10 -10.95 -15.69
CA VAL A 265 6.55 -12.35 -15.73
C VAL A 265 8.07 -12.42 -15.56
N ARG A 266 8.85 -11.65 -16.34
CA ARG A 266 10.33 -11.61 -16.22
C ARG A 266 10.80 -11.31 -14.79
N ALA A 267 10.15 -10.37 -14.11
CA ALA A 267 10.51 -9.96 -12.77
C ALA A 267 10.12 -10.97 -11.68
N HIS A 268 9.12 -11.82 -11.90
CA HIS A 268 8.52 -12.62 -10.83
C HIS A 268 8.38 -14.12 -11.10
N GLU A 269 8.55 -14.62 -12.33
CA GLU A 269 8.39 -16.05 -12.67
C GLU A 269 9.24 -16.95 -11.77
N TRP A 270 10.43 -16.48 -11.41
CA TRP A 270 11.37 -17.19 -10.54
C TRP A 270 10.81 -17.50 -9.15
N MET A 271 9.80 -16.74 -8.70
CA MET A 271 9.12 -16.90 -7.41
C MET A 271 8.14 -18.08 -7.41
N PHE A 272 7.66 -18.51 -8.58
CA PHE A 272 6.56 -19.46 -8.72
C PHE A 272 7.03 -20.81 -9.27
N GLU A 273 6.38 -21.89 -8.86
CA GLU A 273 6.69 -23.24 -9.36
C GLU A 273 6.47 -23.30 -10.87
N GLY A 274 7.48 -23.77 -11.63
CA GLY A 274 7.40 -23.85 -13.09
C GLY A 274 7.29 -22.50 -13.81
N GLY A 275 7.47 -21.37 -13.11
CA GLY A 275 7.40 -20.03 -13.71
C GLY A 275 5.98 -19.47 -13.91
N ASP A 276 4.93 -20.19 -13.48
CA ASP A 276 3.54 -19.76 -13.72
C ASP A 276 3.07 -18.77 -12.65
N VAL A 277 3.16 -17.48 -12.99
CA VAL A 277 2.75 -16.36 -12.11
C VAL A 277 1.24 -16.26 -11.86
N GLU A 278 0.40 -17.06 -12.55
CA GLU A 278 -1.07 -17.02 -12.42
C GLU A 278 -1.66 -18.22 -11.68
N LYS A 279 -1.04 -19.38 -11.76
CA LYS A 279 -1.65 -20.62 -11.25
C LYS A 279 -0.75 -21.40 -10.30
N ALA A 280 0.56 -21.21 -10.36
CA ALA A 280 1.46 -21.99 -9.53
C ALA A 280 1.55 -21.45 -8.10
N LYS A 281 2.01 -22.35 -7.22
CA LYS A 281 2.34 -22.01 -5.84
C LYS A 281 3.60 -21.15 -5.82
N LEU A 282 3.65 -20.23 -4.86
CA LEU A 282 4.90 -19.57 -4.50
C LEU A 282 5.87 -20.63 -3.97
N ARG A 283 7.07 -20.70 -4.53
CA ARG A 283 8.04 -21.74 -4.18
C ARG A 283 8.44 -21.64 -2.71
N GLY A 284 8.59 -22.80 -2.06
CA GLY A 284 8.98 -22.89 -0.65
C GLY A 284 10.31 -22.21 -0.35
N ASP A 285 11.32 -22.39 -1.22
CA ASP A 285 12.64 -21.78 -1.06
C ASP A 285 12.59 -20.24 -1.17
N VAL A 286 11.68 -19.70 -1.96
CA VAL A 286 11.46 -18.25 -2.08
C VAL A 286 10.80 -17.71 -0.82
N LYS A 287 9.78 -18.40 -0.29
CA LYS A 287 9.16 -18.08 1.01
C LYS A 287 10.18 -18.08 2.13
N GLU A 288 11.01 -19.13 2.22
CA GLU A 288 12.01 -19.28 3.29
C GLU A 288 13.12 -18.24 3.16
N ARG A 289 13.68 -18.06 1.96
CA ARG A 289 14.85 -17.18 1.75
C ARG A 289 14.49 -15.70 1.80
N LEU A 290 13.36 -15.30 1.22
CA LEU A 290 12.96 -13.90 1.17
C LEU A 290 11.92 -13.52 2.24
N GLY A 291 11.28 -14.46 2.91
CA GLY A 291 10.19 -14.16 3.83
C GLY A 291 9.01 -13.44 3.15
N VAL A 292 8.77 -13.70 1.86
CA VAL A 292 7.66 -13.08 1.12
C VAL A 292 6.33 -13.66 1.62
N LEU A 293 5.45 -12.77 2.06
CA LEU A 293 4.12 -13.08 2.51
C LEU A 293 3.13 -12.88 1.36
N VAL A 294 2.34 -13.90 1.10
CA VAL A 294 1.20 -13.86 0.17
C VAL A 294 -0.08 -14.17 0.94
N ASN A 295 -1.20 -13.61 0.49
CA ASN A 295 -2.51 -13.96 1.02
C ASN A 295 -2.93 -15.34 0.48
N SER A 296 -2.28 -16.38 0.97
CA SER A 296 -2.59 -17.78 0.67
C SER A 296 -2.32 -18.63 1.91
N LYS A 297 -3.10 -19.69 2.10
CA LYS A 297 -2.85 -20.64 3.17
C LYS A 297 -1.77 -21.62 2.73
N ASP A 298 -0.93 -22.05 3.67
CA ASP A 298 0.10 -23.03 3.38
C ASP A 298 -0.54 -24.36 2.95
N GLY A 299 -0.02 -24.92 1.86
CA GLY A 299 -0.54 -26.15 1.26
C GLY A 299 -1.68 -25.96 0.27
N GLU A 300 -2.38 -24.82 0.26
CA GLU A 300 -3.46 -24.54 -0.70
C GLU A 300 -2.93 -24.01 -2.04
N GLU A 301 -3.73 -24.15 -3.11
CA GLU A 301 -3.45 -23.48 -4.38
C GLU A 301 -3.51 -21.95 -4.23
N THR A 302 -2.71 -21.26 -5.04
CA THR A 302 -2.66 -19.80 -5.04
C THR A 302 -4.00 -19.24 -5.53
N LYS A 303 -4.82 -18.74 -4.60
CA LYS A 303 -6.05 -18.03 -4.95
C LYS A 303 -5.71 -16.63 -5.46
N MET A 304 -5.88 -16.43 -6.76
CA MET A 304 -5.81 -15.10 -7.39
C MET A 304 -7.02 -14.25 -7.03
N ASP A 305 -6.90 -12.94 -7.21
CA ASP A 305 -8.02 -11.98 -7.22
C ASP A 305 -8.88 -11.96 -5.96
N ARG A 306 -8.28 -12.25 -4.80
CA ARG A 306 -8.98 -12.19 -3.51
C ARG A 306 -9.71 -10.87 -3.32
N ASP A 307 -10.77 -10.96 -2.50
CA ASP A 307 -11.49 -9.77 -2.08
C ASP A 307 -10.52 -8.76 -1.45
N PHE A 308 -10.76 -7.48 -1.72
CA PHE A 308 -9.86 -6.44 -1.26
C PHE A 308 -9.96 -6.25 0.27
N GLY A 309 -11.12 -6.53 0.87
CA GLY A 309 -11.31 -6.54 2.31
C GLY A 309 -10.52 -7.67 2.98
N GLU A 310 -10.61 -8.89 2.43
CA GLU A 310 -9.75 -10.02 2.85
C GLU A 310 -8.26 -9.68 2.74
N THR A 311 -7.87 -8.94 1.69
CA THR A 311 -6.48 -8.53 1.47
C THR A 311 -6.01 -7.50 2.49
N LEU A 312 -6.83 -6.50 2.81
CA LEU A 312 -6.50 -5.51 3.84
C LEU A 312 -6.39 -6.16 5.21
N GLU A 313 -7.34 -7.02 5.57
CA GLU A 313 -7.33 -7.74 6.86
C GLU A 313 -6.07 -8.60 7.00
N TRP A 314 -5.75 -9.41 5.98
CA TRP A 314 -4.52 -10.20 5.94
C TRP A 314 -3.25 -9.36 6.07
N ALA A 315 -3.19 -8.22 5.37
CA ALA A 315 -2.01 -7.36 5.40
C ALA A 315 -1.81 -6.76 6.80
N VAL A 316 -2.87 -6.25 7.42
CA VAL A 316 -2.81 -5.68 8.78
C VAL A 316 -2.37 -6.73 9.79
N GLU A 317 -2.99 -7.92 9.78
CA GLU A 317 -2.62 -9.02 10.68
C GLU A 317 -1.18 -9.47 10.48
N SER A 318 -0.73 -9.56 9.22
CA SER A 318 0.64 -9.94 8.88
C SER A 318 1.65 -8.92 9.37
N ILE A 319 1.37 -7.63 9.19
CA ILE A 319 2.25 -6.55 9.67
C ILE A 319 2.36 -6.59 11.19
N MET A 320 1.25 -6.69 11.91
CA MET A 320 1.26 -6.75 13.38
C MET A 320 2.09 -7.94 13.88
N ARG A 321 1.84 -9.13 13.34
CA ARG A 321 2.58 -10.35 13.69
C ARG A 321 4.07 -10.24 13.40
N GLU A 322 4.44 -9.74 12.22
CA GLU A 322 5.85 -9.62 11.85
C GLU A 322 6.57 -8.53 12.65
N LEU A 323 5.90 -7.41 12.98
CA LEU A 323 6.45 -6.39 13.87
C LEU A 323 6.75 -6.96 15.26
N GLU A 324 5.82 -7.76 15.83
CA GLU A 324 6.06 -8.46 17.08
C GLU A 324 7.28 -9.38 16.98
N ARG A 325 7.33 -10.24 15.96
CA ARG A 325 8.43 -11.18 15.74
C ARG A 325 9.78 -10.47 15.56
N LEU A 326 9.82 -9.39 14.79
CA LEU A 326 11.05 -8.69 14.44
C LEU A 326 11.61 -7.86 15.60
N VAL A 327 10.73 -7.25 16.42
CA VAL A 327 11.12 -6.29 17.45
C VAL A 327 11.20 -6.91 18.84
N LEU A 328 10.27 -7.81 19.18
CA LEU A 328 10.18 -8.42 20.51
C LEU A 328 10.80 -9.83 20.57
N GLY A 329 11.05 -10.46 19.42
CA GLY A 329 11.58 -11.82 19.33
C GLY A 329 10.57 -12.89 19.78
N GLU A 330 11.00 -14.16 19.78
CA GLU A 330 10.17 -15.30 20.21
C GLU A 330 9.93 -15.32 21.74
N ASP A 331 10.82 -14.71 22.52
CA ASP A 331 10.73 -14.66 23.99
C ASP A 331 9.80 -13.54 24.52
N GLY A 332 9.47 -12.54 23.70
CA GLY A 332 8.50 -11.48 24.03
C GLY A 332 7.05 -11.97 24.16
N GLN A 333 6.78 -13.21 23.75
CA GLN A 333 5.53 -13.94 24.05
C GLN A 333 5.53 -14.60 25.43
N LYS A 334 6.69 -14.76 26.08
CA LYS A 334 6.87 -15.46 27.38
C LYS A 334 7.11 -14.52 28.57
N GLU A 335 7.39 -13.24 28.36
CA GLU A 335 7.56 -12.26 29.45
C GLU A 335 6.24 -11.91 30.18
N GLY A 336 5.11 -12.52 29.81
CA GLY A 336 3.89 -12.57 30.62
C GLY A 336 3.87 -13.67 31.70
N GLU A 337 4.89 -14.53 31.78
CA GLU A 337 4.91 -15.70 32.68
C GLU A 337 5.93 -15.64 33.84
N LYS A 338 6.72 -14.57 34.00
CA LYS A 338 7.67 -14.45 35.12
C LYS A 338 7.32 -13.29 36.05
N GLY A 339 6.34 -13.56 36.91
CA GLY A 339 5.93 -12.71 38.02
C GLY A 339 4.97 -13.47 38.92
N GLU A 340 5.43 -14.58 39.49
CA GLU A 340 4.66 -15.43 40.40
C GLU A 340 4.52 -14.77 41.78
N GLY A 341 3.28 -14.59 42.21
CA GLY A 341 2.93 -14.16 43.56
C GLY A 341 1.67 -13.30 43.51
N GLU A 342 0.52 -13.94 43.70
CA GLU A 342 -0.84 -13.38 43.65
C GLU A 342 -1.46 -13.30 42.25
N LYS A 343 -2.76 -13.64 42.18
CA LYS A 343 -3.66 -13.60 41.02
C LYS A 343 -3.79 -14.87 40.17
N GLU A 344 -4.13 -15.98 40.83
CA GLU A 344 -4.69 -17.17 40.18
C GLU A 344 -6.10 -16.91 39.59
N ASN A 345 -6.90 -16.00 40.17
CA ASN A 345 -8.26 -15.71 39.70
C ASN A 345 -8.34 -14.79 38.45
N GLU A 346 -7.29 -14.03 38.14
CA GLU A 346 -7.29 -13.11 36.97
C GLU A 346 -6.81 -13.83 35.69
N LYS A 347 -6.02 -14.91 35.84
CA LYS A 347 -5.52 -15.76 34.73
C LYS A 347 -6.64 -16.58 34.07
N GLU A 348 -7.58 -17.12 34.85
CA GLU A 348 -8.76 -17.80 34.30
C GLU A 348 -9.64 -16.81 33.53
N ALA A 349 -9.84 -15.59 34.04
CA ALA A 349 -10.67 -14.58 33.38
C ALA A 349 -10.10 -14.13 32.02
N ILE A 350 -8.77 -13.97 31.89
CA ILE A 350 -8.13 -13.54 30.64
C ILE A 350 -8.11 -14.67 29.59
N ALA A 351 -7.83 -15.91 30.01
CA ALA A 351 -7.89 -17.07 29.12
C ALA A 351 -9.32 -17.36 28.64
N LEU A 352 -10.30 -17.23 29.55
CA LEU A 352 -11.73 -17.32 29.21
C LEU A 352 -12.13 -16.20 28.25
N ASN A 353 -11.60 -14.98 28.38
CA ASN A 353 -11.94 -13.87 27.49
C ASN A 353 -11.31 -14.05 26.08
N SER A 354 -10.07 -14.54 25.98
CA SER A 354 -9.43 -14.88 24.70
C SER A 354 -10.14 -16.04 23.98
N PHE A 355 -10.55 -17.06 24.73
CA PHE A 355 -11.31 -18.18 24.19
C PHE A 355 -12.75 -17.79 23.82
N ALA A 356 -13.40 -16.91 24.61
CA ALA A 356 -14.70 -16.34 24.31
C ALA A 356 -14.65 -15.47 23.04
N MET A 357 -13.62 -14.62 22.87
CA MET A 357 -13.39 -13.83 21.65
C MET A 357 -13.22 -14.74 20.42
N LYS A 358 -12.43 -15.81 20.51
CA LYS A 358 -12.27 -16.80 19.42
C LYS A 358 -13.58 -17.52 19.10
N LYS A 359 -14.38 -17.89 20.10
CA LYS A 359 -15.70 -18.51 19.90
C LYS A 359 -16.73 -17.55 19.31
N MET A 360 -16.77 -16.30 19.78
CA MET A 360 -17.64 -15.25 19.25
C MET A 360 -17.27 -14.90 17.80
N TRP A 361 -15.97 -14.87 17.48
CA TRP A 361 -15.47 -14.68 16.11
C TRP A 361 -15.87 -15.84 15.19
N ALA A 362 -15.69 -17.10 15.63
CA ALA A 362 -16.13 -18.27 14.87
C ALA A 362 -17.66 -18.32 14.69
N ALA A 363 -18.44 -17.87 15.70
CA ALA A 363 -19.88 -17.76 15.60
C ALA A 363 -20.30 -16.66 14.60
N GLY A 364 -19.67 -15.48 14.64
CA GLY A 364 -19.93 -14.39 13.71
C GLY A 364 -19.50 -14.69 12.26
N GLN A 365 -18.49 -15.55 12.05
CA GLN A 365 -18.15 -16.06 10.71
C GLN A 365 -19.20 -17.05 10.20
N ARG A 366 -19.69 -17.96 11.07
CA ARG A 366 -20.77 -18.90 10.71
C ARG A 366 -22.08 -18.18 10.38
N GLU A 367 -22.44 -17.14 11.14
CA GLU A 367 -23.66 -16.36 10.90
C GLU A 367 -23.57 -15.55 9.60
N ARG A 368 -22.40 -14.98 9.28
CA ARG A 368 -22.15 -14.30 8.00
C ARG A 368 -22.23 -15.25 6.81
N ASN A 369 -21.57 -16.40 6.88
CA ASN A 369 -21.62 -17.42 5.83
C ASN A 369 -23.06 -17.95 5.62
N ALA A 370 -23.83 -18.11 6.71
CA ALA A 370 -25.23 -18.53 6.62
C ALA A 370 -26.11 -17.46 5.95
N ARG A 371 -25.90 -16.17 6.27
CA ARG A 371 -26.62 -15.06 5.61
C ARG A 371 -26.29 -14.97 4.12
N GLU A 372 -25.03 -15.17 3.76
CA GLU A 372 -24.59 -15.13 2.36
C GLU A 372 -25.16 -16.31 1.55
N LEU A 373 -25.27 -17.49 2.16
CA LEU A 373 -25.92 -18.64 1.54
C LEU A 373 -27.42 -18.38 1.29
N LEU A 374 -28.13 -17.82 2.28
CA LEU A 374 -29.55 -17.46 2.16
C LEU A 374 -29.80 -16.40 1.10
N MET A 375 -28.90 -15.42 0.96
CA MET A 375 -28.97 -14.41 -0.09
C MET A 375 -28.82 -15.03 -1.48
N LYS A 376 -27.88 -15.95 -1.66
CA LYS A 376 -27.71 -16.67 -2.94
C LYS A 376 -28.91 -17.54 -3.29
N GLU A 377 -29.47 -18.26 -2.32
CA GLU A 377 -30.69 -19.05 -2.53
C GLU A 377 -31.88 -18.16 -2.92
N ALA A 378 -32.00 -16.97 -2.32
CA ALA A 378 -33.05 -16.01 -2.67
C ALA A 378 -32.88 -15.45 -4.09
N GLU A 379 -31.65 -15.14 -4.50
CA GLU A 379 -31.32 -14.69 -5.86
C GLU A 379 -31.63 -15.77 -6.92
N GLU A 380 -31.28 -17.02 -6.64
CA GLU A 380 -31.59 -18.15 -7.53
C GLU A 380 -33.10 -18.37 -7.67
N GLN A 381 -33.87 -18.27 -6.57
CA GLN A 381 -35.33 -18.36 -6.61
C GLN A 381 -35.95 -17.21 -7.42
N GLN A 382 -35.42 -15.99 -7.29
CA GLN A 382 -35.88 -14.84 -8.04
C GLN A 382 -35.59 -14.99 -9.54
N GLN A 383 -34.42 -15.52 -9.91
CA GLN A 383 -34.09 -15.82 -11.30
C GLN A 383 -34.98 -16.91 -11.89
N GLN A 384 -35.27 -17.97 -11.13
CA GLN A 384 -36.18 -19.03 -11.57
C GLN A 384 -37.61 -18.51 -11.77
N GLN A 385 -38.10 -17.63 -10.89
CA GLN A 385 -39.41 -17.01 -11.05
C GLN A 385 -39.47 -16.12 -12.31
N GLN A 386 -38.43 -15.32 -12.57
CA GLN A 386 -38.35 -14.51 -13.79
C GLN A 386 -38.33 -15.37 -15.06
N GLN A 387 -37.59 -16.48 -15.07
CA GLN A 387 -37.56 -17.41 -16.20
C GLN A 387 -38.91 -18.09 -16.44
N GLN A 388 -39.62 -18.51 -15.37
CA GLN A 388 -40.95 -19.09 -15.50
C GLN A 388 -42.01 -18.09 -16.00
N GLN A 389 -41.83 -16.81 -15.67
CA GLN A 389 -42.74 -15.76 -16.12
C GLN A 389 -42.53 -15.43 -17.60
N GLN A 390 -41.27 -15.44 -18.07
CA GLN A 390 -40.93 -15.31 -19.50
C GLN A 390 -41.35 -16.51 -20.36
N GLN A 391 -41.58 -17.68 -19.78
CA GLN A 391 -42.09 -18.86 -20.51
C GLN A 391 -43.63 -18.94 -20.56
N LYS A 392 -44.33 -18.07 -19.83
CA LYS A 392 -45.81 -17.99 -19.80
C LYS A 392 -46.37 -16.86 -20.66
N GLU A 393 -45.52 -15.94 -21.11
CA GLU A 393 -45.79 -14.95 -22.17
C GLU A 393 -45.40 -15.53 -23.53
#